data_AF-A0A257LY32-F1
#
_entry.id   AF-A0A257LY32-F1
#
_cell.length_a   1.000
_cell.length_b   1.000
_cell.length_c   1.000
_cell.angle_alpha   90.00
_cell.angle_beta   90.00
_cell.angle_gamma   90.00
#
_symmetry.space_group_name_H-M   'P 1'
#
loop_
_entity.id
_entity.type
_entity.pdbx_description
1 polymer ?
#
loop_
_entity_poly.entity_id
_entity_poly.type
_entity_poly.pdbx_seq_one_letter_code
_entity_poly.pdbx_strand_id
1 'polypeptide(L)'
;YGKDASLVWIVYQPGYTARGREDGKPYTSWISQLASERRATLIWINSGGDFIRAMNSRPRGAVQSFDYFGHSNRYCFLLDYSSDIMAACTAWVHERDLPRLSASVFASNSYCKSWGCHTAESMSDKWKSATGQPLEAATGSTNYDKVGQGTLPTSASGWVR
;
A
#
# COMPACT_ATOMS: atom_id res chain seq x y z
N TYR A 1 14.91 -2.94 -10.61
CA TYR A 1 14.10 -3.94 -11.35
C TYR A 1 14.04 -3.71 -12.87
N GLY A 2 14.44 -2.54 -13.41
CA GLY A 2 14.54 -2.31 -14.87
C GLY A 2 13.20 -1.94 -15.53
N LYS A 3 13.26 -1.53 -16.80
CA LYS A 3 12.09 -1.01 -17.57
C LYS A 3 11.01 -2.07 -17.90
N ASP A 4 11.36 -3.35 -17.79
CA ASP A 4 10.51 -4.49 -18.17
C ASP A 4 9.99 -5.26 -16.94
N ALA A 5 10.15 -4.68 -15.73
CA ALA A 5 9.60 -5.27 -14.52
C ALA A 5 8.07 -5.26 -14.56
N SER A 6 7.45 -6.39 -14.23
CA SER A 6 6.00 -6.48 -14.06
C SER A 6 5.56 -5.65 -12.85
N LEU A 7 4.74 -4.62 -13.08
CA LEU A 7 4.22 -3.75 -12.05
C LEU A 7 2.75 -4.07 -11.79
N VAL A 8 2.37 -4.23 -10.52
CA VAL A 8 0.97 -4.44 -10.11
C VAL A 8 0.58 -3.30 -9.17
N TRP A 9 -0.52 -2.62 -9.47
CA TRP A 9 -1.10 -1.58 -8.62
C TRP A 9 -2.39 -2.11 -8.01
N ILE A 10 -2.41 -2.25 -6.69
CA ILE A 10 -3.61 -2.61 -5.95
C ILE A 10 -4.14 -1.32 -5.32
N VAL A 11 -5.27 -0.81 -5.81
CA VAL A 11 -5.74 0.55 -5.51
C VAL A 11 -7.13 0.50 -4.88
N TYR A 12 -7.29 1.16 -3.74
CA TYR A 12 -8.58 1.30 -3.07
C TYR A 12 -9.49 2.27 -3.83
N GLN A 13 -10.46 1.72 -4.56
CA GLN A 13 -11.33 2.47 -5.47
C GLN A 13 -12.30 3.43 -4.78
N PRO A 14 -12.93 3.08 -3.64
CA PRO A 14 -13.95 3.94 -3.04
C PRO A 14 -13.42 5.34 -2.70
N GLY A 15 -12.22 5.43 -2.12
CA GLY A 15 -11.64 6.72 -1.73
C GLY A 15 -11.43 7.68 -2.91
N TYR A 16 -10.92 7.18 -4.04
CA TYR A 16 -10.76 7.99 -5.26
C TYR A 16 -12.09 8.34 -5.92
N THR A 17 -13.10 7.49 -5.79
CA THR A 17 -14.44 7.75 -6.32
C THR A 17 -15.15 8.84 -5.53
N ALA A 18 -15.13 8.74 -4.20
CA ALA A 18 -15.71 9.74 -3.29
C ALA A 18 -15.05 11.11 -3.49
N ARG A 19 -13.71 11.17 -3.39
CA ARG A 19 -12.94 12.40 -3.59
C ARG A 19 -13.12 12.97 -5.00
N GLY A 20 -13.20 12.12 -6.02
CA GLY A 20 -13.44 12.54 -7.41
C GLY A 20 -14.80 13.21 -7.59
N ARG A 21 -15.84 12.73 -6.90
CA ARG A 21 -17.16 13.35 -6.89
C ARG A 21 -17.14 14.71 -6.20
N GLU A 22 -16.44 14.84 -5.08
CA GLU A 22 -16.30 16.11 -4.34
C GLU A 22 -15.55 17.17 -5.15
N ASP A 23 -14.43 16.78 -5.76
CA ASP A 23 -13.57 17.71 -6.50
C ASP A 23 -14.05 17.95 -7.96
N GLY A 24 -15.04 17.19 -8.42
CA GLY A 24 -15.47 17.18 -9.83
C GLY A 24 -14.38 16.68 -10.79
N LYS A 25 -13.56 15.71 -10.35
CA LYS A 25 -12.41 15.17 -11.09
C LYS A 25 -12.54 13.67 -11.37
N PRO A 26 -12.11 13.19 -12.55
CA PRO A 26 -12.20 11.77 -12.91
C PRO A 26 -10.97 10.98 -12.43
N TYR A 27 -10.69 10.94 -11.12
CA TYR A 27 -9.46 10.34 -10.59
C TYR A 27 -9.29 8.86 -10.97
N THR A 28 -10.36 8.06 -10.95
CA THR A 28 -10.32 6.64 -11.33
C THR A 28 -9.94 6.46 -12.81
N SER A 29 -10.38 7.36 -13.69
CA SER A 29 -9.97 7.38 -15.10
C SER A 29 -8.49 7.74 -15.25
N TRP A 30 -8.02 8.77 -14.53
CA TRP A 30 -6.60 9.17 -14.56
C TRP A 30 -5.69 8.07 -14.05
N ILE A 31 -6.06 7.37 -12.97
CA ILE A 31 -5.31 6.23 -12.45
C ILE A 31 -5.27 5.09 -13.48
N SER A 32 -6.39 4.80 -14.13
CA SER A 32 -6.46 3.76 -15.17
C SER A 32 -5.56 4.10 -16.37
N GLN A 33 -5.57 5.37 -16.80
CA GLN A 33 -4.69 5.87 -17.86
C GLN A 33 -3.21 5.74 -17.46
N LEU A 34 -2.83 6.23 -16.27
CA LEU A 34 -1.46 6.16 -15.77
C LEU A 34 -0.97 4.71 -15.61
N ALA A 35 -1.82 3.81 -15.14
CA ALA A 35 -1.49 2.39 -15.05
C ALA A 35 -1.19 1.81 -16.44
N SER A 36 -2.03 2.12 -17.43
CA SER A 36 -1.83 1.69 -18.82
C SER A 36 -0.54 2.25 -19.42
N GLU A 37 -0.28 3.55 -19.28
CA GLU A 37 0.95 4.20 -19.75
C GLU A 37 2.22 3.59 -19.12
N ARG A 38 2.11 3.14 -17.87
CA ARG A 38 3.20 2.49 -17.13
C ARG A 38 3.24 0.98 -17.31
N ARG A 39 2.32 0.40 -18.10
CA ARG A 39 2.16 -1.05 -18.28
C ARG A 39 2.00 -1.80 -16.94
N ALA A 40 1.34 -1.15 -15.98
CA ALA A 40 1.01 -1.72 -14.69
C ALA A 40 -0.32 -2.50 -14.78
N THR A 41 -0.36 -3.68 -14.19
CA THR A 41 -1.63 -4.39 -13.94
C THR A 41 -2.36 -3.70 -12.81
N LEU A 42 -3.46 -3.01 -13.14
CA LEU A 42 -4.31 -2.33 -12.16
C LEU A 42 -5.36 -3.28 -11.60
N ILE A 43 -5.41 -3.39 -10.27
CA ILE A 43 -6.38 -4.16 -9.51
C ILE A 43 -7.11 -3.20 -8.60
N TRP A 44 -8.38 -2.94 -8.90
CA TRP A 44 -9.26 -2.18 -8.02
C TRP A 44 -9.73 -3.05 -6.86
N ILE A 45 -9.67 -2.51 -5.65
CA ILE A 45 -10.15 -3.15 -4.42
C ILE A 45 -11.13 -2.24 -3.70
N ASN A 46 -12.07 -2.84 -2.96
CA ASN A 46 -13.09 -2.12 -2.19
C ASN A 46 -13.00 -2.40 -0.68
N SER A 47 -12.06 -3.24 -0.23
CA SER A 47 -11.89 -3.57 1.18
C SER A 47 -10.49 -4.11 1.50
N GLY A 48 -10.14 -4.20 2.78
CA GLY A 48 -8.94 -4.91 3.22
C GLY A 48 -8.98 -6.40 2.87
N GLY A 49 -10.16 -7.03 2.85
CA GLY A 49 -10.30 -8.42 2.40
C GLY A 49 -9.97 -8.58 0.92
N ASP A 50 -10.33 -7.61 0.08
CA ASP A 50 -10.02 -7.59 -1.34
C ASP A 50 -8.51 -7.45 -1.56
N PHE A 51 -7.82 -6.63 -0.74
CA PHE A 51 -6.35 -6.55 -0.74
C PHE A 51 -5.72 -7.92 -0.49
N ILE A 52 -6.15 -8.63 0.56
CA ILE A 52 -5.64 -9.98 0.87
C ILE A 52 -5.87 -10.94 -0.30
N ARG A 53 -7.07 -10.93 -0.90
CA ARG A 53 -7.37 -11.79 -2.06
C ARG A 53 -6.52 -11.43 -3.28
N ALA A 54 -6.34 -10.14 -3.56
CA ALA A 54 -5.51 -9.66 -4.66
C ALA A 54 -4.04 -10.12 -4.50
N MET A 55 -3.47 -9.97 -3.30
CA MET A 55 -2.12 -10.45 -2.98
C MET A 55 -2.02 -11.98 -3.11
N ASN A 56 -2.95 -12.74 -2.53
CA ASN A 56 -2.91 -14.20 -2.54
C ASN A 56 -3.12 -14.81 -3.94
N SER A 57 -3.74 -14.08 -4.86
CA SER A 57 -3.91 -14.54 -6.25
C SER A 57 -2.62 -14.48 -7.08
N ARG A 58 -1.54 -13.91 -6.54
CA ARG A 58 -0.27 -13.81 -7.26
C ARG A 58 0.44 -15.17 -7.30
N PRO A 59 1.23 -15.47 -8.35
CA PRO A 59 2.04 -16.69 -8.39
C PRO A 59 3.03 -16.77 -7.23
N ARG A 60 3.46 -17.99 -6.91
CA ARG A 60 4.51 -18.22 -5.92
C ARG A 60 5.78 -17.45 -6.28
N GLY A 61 6.33 -16.69 -5.34
CA GLY A 61 7.55 -15.89 -5.53
C GLY A 61 7.41 -14.71 -6.48
N ALA A 62 6.20 -14.32 -6.88
CA ALA A 62 5.99 -13.22 -7.82
C ALA A 62 6.29 -11.84 -7.23
N VAL A 63 6.11 -11.66 -5.92
CA VAL A 63 6.39 -10.39 -5.25
C VAL A 63 7.88 -10.34 -4.93
N GLN A 64 8.64 -9.56 -5.71
CA GLN A 64 10.05 -9.25 -5.45
C GLN A 64 10.23 -7.95 -4.65
N SER A 65 9.30 -7.02 -4.82
CA SER A 65 9.18 -5.83 -4.00
C SER A 65 7.72 -5.54 -3.68
N PHE A 66 7.50 -4.97 -2.50
CA PHE A 66 6.20 -4.51 -2.05
C PHE A 66 6.36 -3.09 -1.51
N ASP A 67 5.55 -2.16 -1.99
CA ASP A 67 5.51 -0.78 -1.52
C ASP A 67 4.08 -0.41 -1.15
N TYR A 68 3.84 -0.11 0.12
CA TYR A 68 2.59 0.47 0.58
C TYR A 68 2.67 1.99 0.61
N PHE A 69 1.79 2.65 -0.13
CA PHE A 69 1.61 4.10 -0.10
C PHE A 69 0.23 4.43 0.47
N GLY A 70 0.20 5.28 1.49
CA GLY A 70 -1.06 5.70 2.12
C GLY A 70 -0.85 6.05 3.59
N HIS A 71 -1.95 6.31 4.27
CA HIS A 71 -1.94 6.54 5.70
C HIS A 71 -1.76 5.22 6.46
N SER A 72 -1.00 5.24 7.52
CA SER A 72 -0.93 4.11 8.45
C SER A 72 -0.84 4.62 9.87
N ASN A 73 -1.13 3.73 10.80
CA ASN A 73 -0.77 3.88 12.20
C ASN A 73 0.01 2.64 12.64
N ARG A 74 0.24 2.51 13.95
CA ARG A 74 0.92 1.36 14.53
C ARG A 74 0.38 -0.01 14.10
N TYR A 75 -0.94 -0.12 13.88
CA TYR A 75 -1.64 -1.41 13.72
C TYR A 75 -2.22 -1.64 12.33
N CYS A 76 -2.38 -0.61 11.50
CA CYS A 76 -3.15 -0.69 10.27
C CYS A 76 -2.50 0.05 9.09
N PHE A 77 -2.61 -0.56 7.92
CA PHE A 77 -2.67 0.17 6.65
C PHE A 77 -4.09 0.73 6.49
N LEU A 78 -4.24 2.04 6.39
CA LEU A 78 -5.52 2.73 6.27
C LEU A 78 -5.79 2.95 4.78
N LEU A 79 -6.73 2.18 4.23
CA LEU A 79 -7.06 2.20 2.79
C LEU A 79 -7.98 3.39 2.45
N ASP A 80 -8.90 3.68 3.36
CA ASP A 80 -9.65 4.93 3.38
C ASP A 80 -9.18 5.76 4.57
N TYR A 81 -8.75 6.99 4.33
CA TYR A 81 -8.63 7.96 5.39
C TYR A 81 -9.24 9.28 4.94
N SER A 82 -10.29 9.71 5.65
CA SER A 82 -10.99 10.96 5.39
C SER A 82 -11.62 11.10 4.00
N SER A 83 -12.00 10.00 3.32
CA SER A 83 -12.80 10.11 2.09
C SER A 83 -14.30 10.23 2.37
N ASP A 84 -14.82 9.47 3.33
CA ASP A 84 -16.26 9.45 3.64
C ASP A 84 -16.60 10.18 4.95
N ILE A 85 -15.69 10.12 5.93
CA ILE A 85 -15.85 10.75 7.24
C ILE A 85 -14.53 11.46 7.59
N MET A 86 -14.59 12.78 7.83
CA MET A 86 -13.43 13.57 8.23
C MET A 86 -12.70 12.94 9.42
N ALA A 87 -11.37 12.79 9.27
CA ALA A 87 -10.47 12.24 10.28
C ALA A 87 -10.74 10.78 10.70
N ALA A 88 -11.57 10.05 9.97
CA ALA A 88 -11.84 8.63 10.22
C ALA A 88 -11.40 7.74 9.05
N CYS A 89 -11.21 6.46 9.38
CA CYS A 89 -10.90 5.40 8.43
C CYS A 89 -12.06 4.40 8.46
N THR A 90 -12.66 4.13 7.30
CA THR A 90 -13.73 3.13 7.18
C THR A 90 -13.24 1.81 6.59
N ALA A 91 -12.04 1.78 6.00
CA ALA A 91 -11.43 0.59 5.42
C ALA A 91 -9.93 0.51 5.73
N TRP A 92 -9.49 -0.63 6.27
CA TRP A 92 -8.11 -0.87 6.66
C TRP A 92 -7.68 -2.33 6.45
N VAL A 93 -6.38 -2.58 6.50
CA VAL A 93 -5.78 -3.91 6.71
C VAL A 93 -5.11 -3.88 8.07
N HIS A 94 -5.64 -4.61 9.05
CA HIS A 94 -5.08 -4.64 10.40
C HIS A 94 -3.92 -5.65 10.45
N GLU A 95 -2.97 -5.46 11.36
CA GLU A 95 -1.90 -6.43 11.63
C GLU A 95 -2.40 -7.85 11.94
N ARG A 96 -3.65 -8.00 12.39
CA ARG A 96 -4.32 -9.28 12.68
C ARG A 96 -4.83 -9.98 11.41
N ASP A 97 -4.96 -9.25 10.32
CA ASP A 97 -5.29 -9.81 9.01
C ASP A 97 -4.05 -10.32 8.27
N LEU A 98 -2.86 -9.89 8.64
CA LEU A 98 -1.61 -10.27 7.96
C LEU A 98 -1.38 -11.79 7.89
N PRO A 99 -1.70 -12.61 8.91
CA PRO A 99 -1.61 -14.07 8.80
C PRO A 99 -2.46 -14.69 7.69
N ARG A 100 -3.41 -13.93 7.11
CA ARG A 100 -4.22 -14.37 5.97
C ARG A 100 -3.49 -14.18 4.63
N LEU A 101 -2.35 -13.48 4.61
CA LEU A 101 -1.49 -13.39 3.43
C LEU A 101 -0.79 -14.72 3.19
N SER A 102 -0.75 -15.14 1.92
CA SER A 102 -0.02 -16.32 1.51
C SER A 102 1.46 -15.97 1.40
N ALA A 103 2.26 -16.28 2.42
CA ALA A 103 3.71 -16.02 2.44
C ALA A 103 4.44 -16.52 1.17
N SER A 104 3.91 -17.58 0.53
CA SER A 104 4.46 -18.14 -0.70
C SER A 104 4.48 -17.17 -1.89
N VAL A 105 3.67 -16.12 -1.91
CA VAL A 105 3.67 -15.15 -3.02
C VAL A 105 4.92 -14.27 -3.02
N PHE A 106 5.60 -14.17 -1.88
CA PHE A 106 6.85 -13.43 -1.73
C PHE A 106 8.05 -14.28 -2.14
N ALA A 107 8.97 -13.69 -2.89
CA ALA A 107 10.29 -14.26 -3.11
C ALA A 107 11.10 -14.24 -1.80
N SER A 108 12.11 -15.10 -1.68
CA SER A 108 12.89 -15.24 -0.43
C SER A 108 13.58 -13.96 0.03
N ASN A 109 13.95 -13.07 -0.92
CA ASN A 109 14.65 -11.81 -0.66
C ASN A 109 13.79 -10.60 -1.06
N SER A 110 12.48 -10.68 -0.82
CA SER A 110 11.58 -9.58 -1.19
C SER A 110 11.90 -8.33 -0.41
N TYR A 111 11.97 -7.20 -1.09
CA TYR A 111 12.09 -5.90 -0.43
C TYR A 111 10.70 -5.32 -0.18
N CYS A 112 10.24 -5.33 1.07
CA CYS A 112 8.95 -4.76 1.45
C CYS A 112 9.17 -3.43 2.19
N LYS A 113 8.41 -2.41 1.81
CA LYS A 113 8.43 -1.09 2.43
C LYS A 113 7.02 -0.53 2.61
N SER A 114 6.78 0.09 3.76
CA SER A 114 5.64 0.97 4.01
C SER A 114 6.13 2.40 4.07
N TRP A 115 5.48 3.27 3.30
CA TRP A 115 5.75 4.69 3.27
C TRP A 115 4.85 5.50 4.21
N GLY A 116 3.97 4.83 4.96
CA GLY A 116 3.06 5.47 5.90
C GLY A 116 3.65 5.69 7.30
N CYS A 117 2.98 6.53 8.09
CA CYS A 117 3.37 6.86 9.46
C CYS A 117 3.29 5.65 10.41
N HIS A 118 4.18 5.58 11.39
CA HIS A 118 4.12 4.68 12.57
C HIS A 118 4.02 3.17 12.29
N THR A 119 4.11 2.70 11.04
CA THR A 119 3.97 1.26 10.71
C THR A 119 5.01 0.40 11.46
N ALA A 120 6.22 0.93 11.68
CA ALA A 120 7.28 0.17 12.33
C ALA A 120 7.07 -0.06 13.83
N GLU A 121 6.09 0.59 14.46
CA GLU A 121 5.85 0.46 15.90
C GLU A 121 5.18 -0.87 16.31
N SER A 122 4.60 -1.61 15.35
CA SER A 122 4.05 -2.97 15.57
C SER A 122 3.89 -3.74 14.27
N MET A 123 3.32 -3.11 13.24
CA MET A 123 2.97 -3.78 11.99
C MET A 123 4.16 -4.43 11.27
N SER A 124 5.36 -3.85 11.32
CA SER A 124 6.55 -4.44 10.68
C SER A 124 6.91 -5.82 11.27
N ASP A 125 6.83 -6.00 12.58
CA ASP A 125 7.10 -7.28 13.25
C ASP A 125 6.04 -8.34 12.90
N LYS A 126 4.78 -7.92 12.86
CA LYS A 126 3.66 -8.79 12.48
C LYS A 126 3.74 -9.17 11.01
N TRP A 127 4.14 -8.25 10.14
CA TRP A 127 4.36 -8.51 8.72
C TRP A 127 5.46 -9.55 8.53
N LYS A 128 6.61 -9.40 9.21
CA LYS A 128 7.70 -10.38 9.13
C LYS A 128 7.28 -11.75 9.64
N SER A 129 6.50 -11.79 10.72
CA SER A 129 5.96 -13.05 11.26
C SER A 129 5.00 -13.75 10.30
N ALA A 130 4.18 -12.98 9.57
CA ALA A 130 3.16 -13.53 8.67
C ALA A 130 3.72 -13.90 7.28
N THR A 131 4.64 -13.11 6.74
CA THR A 131 5.12 -13.23 5.36
C THR A 131 6.53 -13.82 5.24
N GLY A 132 7.29 -13.85 6.34
CA GLY A 132 8.72 -14.18 6.35
C GLY A 132 9.62 -13.05 5.83
N GLN A 133 9.07 -11.92 5.38
CA GLN A 133 9.82 -10.82 4.78
C GLN A 133 9.87 -9.61 5.73
N PRO A 134 11.01 -8.93 5.92
CA PRO A 134 11.07 -7.70 6.71
C PRO A 134 10.35 -6.55 5.99
N LEU A 135 9.62 -5.73 6.75
CA LEU A 135 8.93 -4.53 6.26
C LEU A 135 9.65 -3.28 6.75
N GLU A 136 10.35 -2.60 5.85
CA GLU A 136 10.95 -1.29 6.14
C GLU A 136 9.86 -0.24 6.35
N ALA A 137 9.86 0.49 7.47
CA ALA A 137 8.87 1.53 7.71
C ALA A 137 9.32 2.59 8.72
N ALA A 138 8.49 3.62 8.92
CA ALA A 138 8.74 4.69 9.89
C ALA A 138 8.16 4.35 11.28
N THR A 139 8.87 4.76 12.34
CA THR A 139 8.37 4.81 13.74
C THR A 139 7.70 6.14 14.08
N GLY A 140 7.54 7.03 13.11
CA GLY A 140 7.01 8.38 13.30
C GLY A 140 6.21 8.84 12.08
N SER A 141 5.97 10.15 12.01
CA SER A 141 5.26 10.77 10.89
C SER A 141 6.11 10.81 9.61
N THR A 142 5.45 10.60 8.48
CA THR A 142 6.02 10.68 7.13
C THR A 142 5.50 11.92 6.41
N ASN A 143 6.33 12.57 5.60
CA ASN A 143 6.00 13.74 4.81
C ASN A 143 5.81 13.37 3.32
N TYR A 144 4.68 13.79 2.73
CA TYR A 144 4.29 13.53 1.34
C TYR A 144 4.29 14.79 0.45
N ASP A 145 4.69 15.96 0.94
CA ASP A 145 4.58 17.27 0.26
C ASP A 145 5.26 17.30 -1.11
N LYS A 146 6.34 16.52 -1.26
CA LYS A 146 7.16 16.47 -2.48
C LYS A 146 6.84 15.30 -3.41
N VAL A 147 5.84 14.48 -3.11
CA VAL A 147 5.48 13.30 -3.93
C VAL A 147 5.00 13.72 -5.32
N GLY A 148 4.22 14.80 -5.41
CA GLY A 148 3.82 15.38 -6.69
C GLY A 148 4.98 15.93 -7.53
N GLN A 149 6.17 16.09 -6.94
CA GLN A 149 7.39 16.59 -7.58
C GLN A 149 8.37 15.46 -7.93
N GLY A 150 7.91 14.20 -7.89
CA GLY A 150 8.73 13.03 -8.24
C GLY A 150 9.69 12.58 -7.13
N THR A 151 9.50 13.05 -5.89
CA THR A 151 10.30 12.64 -4.73
C THR A 151 9.52 11.67 -3.85
N LEU A 152 10.11 10.55 -3.43
CA LEU A 152 9.44 9.62 -2.50
C LEU A 152 9.21 10.26 -1.12
N PRO A 153 8.24 9.77 -0.33
CA PRO A 153 7.98 10.29 1.01
C PRO A 153 9.22 10.26 1.90
N THR A 154 9.31 11.20 2.84
CA THR A 154 10.42 11.27 3.81
C THR A 154 9.90 10.99 5.22
N SER A 155 10.79 10.56 6.12
CA SER A 155 10.48 10.30 7.53
C SER A 155 11.46 11.05 8.41
N ALA A 156 10.96 11.83 9.37
CA ALA A 156 11.80 12.55 10.33
C ALA A 156 12.52 11.59 11.29
N SER A 157 11.91 10.45 11.60
CA SER A 157 12.49 9.40 12.46
C SER A 157 13.35 8.39 11.68
N GLY A 158 13.52 8.58 10.36
CA GLY A 158 14.16 7.61 9.49
C GLY A 158 13.30 6.39 9.19
N TRP A 159 13.93 5.37 8.58
CA TRP A 159 13.32 4.12 8.15
C TRP A 159 14.01 2.94 8.87
N VAL A 160 13.23 2.03 9.45
CA VAL A 160 13.74 0.85 10.19
C VAL A 160 13.20 -0.44 9.59
N ARG A 161 13.97 -1.54 9.70
CA ARG A 161 13.65 -2.88 9.15
C ARG A 161 13.63 -3.95 10.23
#